data_AF-A0ABD2NKJ1-F1
#
_entry.id   AF-A0ABD2NKJ1-F1
#
_cell.length_a   1.000
_cell.length_b   1.000
_cell.length_c   1.000
_cell.angle_alpha   90.00
_cell.angle_beta   90.00
_cell.angle_gamma   90.00
#
_symmetry.space_group_name_H-M   'P 1'
#
loop_
_entity.id
_entity.type
_entity.pdbx_description
1 polymer ?
#
loop_
_entity_poly.entity_id
_entity_poly.type
_entity_poly.pdbx_seq_one_letter_code
_entity_poly.pdbx_strand_id
1 'polypeptide(L)'
;MEKQNKELIKKYQRQEQINQELREEIEILRQDQQKLKDAIKTTSHKTNLTDQEHLENDVIISGIAEDDLKNPNDEKKIVVKIAKFCDVDINEADMEKCYQIGNNGKKQIKLVFRDKEKKELFMSKRK
;
A
#
# COMPACT_ATOMS: atom_id res chain seq x y z
N MET A 1 11.01 25.65 64.97
CA MET A 1 10.99 26.37 63.68
C MET A 1 12.22 26.06 62.81
N GLU A 2 13.46 26.25 63.27
CA GLU A 2 14.66 26.05 62.41
C GLU A 2 14.84 24.63 61.85
N LYS A 3 14.54 23.58 62.63
CA LYS A 3 14.62 22.19 62.15
C LYS A 3 13.61 21.87 61.03
N GLN A 4 12.38 22.38 61.14
CA GLN A 4 11.35 22.21 60.11
C GLN A 4 11.72 22.94 58.81
N ASN A 5 12.30 24.14 58.91
CA ASN A 5 12.79 24.88 57.74
C ASN A 5 13.94 24.16 57.02
N LYS A 6 14.89 23.58 57.77
CA LYS A 6 15.98 22.78 57.17
C LYS A 6 15.48 21.53 56.44
N GLU A 7 14.46 20.85 56.97
CA GLU A 7 13.84 19.71 56.27
C GLU A 7 13.08 20.13 55.02
N LEU A 8 12.38 21.27 55.05
CA LEU A 8 11.64 21.77 53.91
C LEU A 8 12.56 22.10 52.73
N ILE A 9 13.71 22.74 53.00
CA ILE A 9 14.73 23.06 52.00
C ILE A 9 15.29 21.78 51.36
N LYS A 10 15.59 20.75 52.16
CA LYS A 10 16.08 19.46 51.63
C LYS A 10 15.04 18.77 50.74
N LYS A 11 13.76 18.81 51.12
CA LYS A 11 12.67 18.27 50.28
C LYS A 11 12.56 19.03 48.97
N TYR A 12 12.67 20.36 49.00
CA TYR A 12 12.62 21.18 47.79
C TYR A 12 13.77 20.88 46.82
N GLN A 13 15.01 20.83 47.33
CA GLN A 13 16.19 20.48 46.52
C GLN A 13 16.07 19.08 45.90
N ARG A 14 15.52 18.12 46.64
CA ARG A 14 15.27 16.77 46.11
C ARG A 14 14.18 16.76 45.03
N GLN A 15 13.13 17.56 45.20
CA GLN A 15 12.07 17.72 44.21
C GLN A 15 12.59 18.38 42.93
N GLU A 16 13.50 19.35 43.06
CA GLU A 16 14.15 20.04 41.94
C GLU A 16 14.99 19.07 41.11
N GLN A 17 15.78 18.21 41.76
CA GLN A 17 16.54 17.15 41.09
C GLN A 17 15.63 16.17 40.33
N ILE A 18 14.56 15.68 40.97
CA ILE A 18 13.59 14.78 40.33
C ILE A 18 12.92 15.45 39.12
N ASN A 19 12.56 16.73 39.24
CA ASN A 19 11.97 17.47 38.13
C ASN A 19 12.94 17.66 36.96
N GLN A 20 14.24 17.73 37.23
CA GLN A 20 15.26 17.85 36.19
C GLN A 20 15.46 16.51 35.46
N GLU A 21 15.54 15.41 36.20
CA GLU A 21 15.59 14.04 35.64
C GLU A 21 14.36 13.76 34.75
N LEU A 22 13.15 14.09 35.23
CA LEU A 22 11.92 13.92 34.46
C LEU A 22 11.89 14.75 33.17
N ARG A 23 12.50 15.95 33.17
CA ARG A 23 12.60 16.78 31.96
C ARG A 23 13.51 16.14 30.92
N GLU A 24 14.62 15.55 31.36
CA GLU A 24 15.55 14.83 30.49
C GLU A 24 14.89 13.58 29.89
N GLU A 25 14.16 12.80 30.69
CA GLU A 25 13.40 11.65 30.18
C GLU A 25 12.35 12.05 29.14
N ILE A 26 11.64 13.16 29.35
CA ILE A 26 10.66 13.68 28.37
C ILE A 26 11.36 14.08 27.06
N GLU A 27 12.55 14.70 27.14
CA GLU A 27 13.34 15.07 25.97
C GLU A 27 13.74 13.83 25.15
N ILE A 28 14.22 12.79 25.83
CA ILE A 28 14.59 11.50 25.22
C ILE A 28 13.37 10.86 24.54
N LEU A 29 12.24 10.77 25.25
CA LEU A 29 11.00 10.21 24.71
C LEU A 29 10.50 10.97 23.48
N ARG A 30 10.64 12.31 23.45
CA ARG A 30 10.30 13.11 22.27
C ARG A 30 11.20 12.79 21.09
N GLN A 31 12.50 12.64 21.31
CA GLN A 31 13.45 12.28 20.25
C GLN A 31 13.15 10.88 19.70
N ASP A 32 12.84 9.91 20.56
CA ASP A 32 12.53 8.54 20.14
C ASP A 32 11.18 8.47 19.41
N GLN A 33 10.16 9.22 19.84
CA GLN A 33 8.92 9.34 19.09
C GLN A 33 9.15 9.93 17.69
N GLN A 34 10.03 10.91 17.56
CA GLN A 34 10.34 11.52 16.27
C GLN A 34 11.04 10.52 15.34
N LYS A 35 12.08 9.82 15.84
CA LYS A 35 12.75 8.74 15.09
C LYS A 35 11.78 7.66 14.65
N LEU A 36 10.87 7.25 15.53
CA LEU A 36 9.87 6.24 15.22
C LEU A 36 8.89 6.72 14.13
N LYS A 37 8.42 7.97 14.19
CA LYS A 37 7.58 8.57 13.13
C LYS A 37 8.30 8.58 11.78
N ASP A 38 9.58 8.93 11.76
CA ASP A 38 10.37 8.99 10.53
C ASP A 38 10.65 7.58 9.96
N ALA A 39 10.89 6.59 10.83
CA ALA A 39 11.00 5.19 10.43
C ALA A 39 9.69 4.63 9.85
N ILE A 40 8.54 4.95 10.46
CA ILE A 40 7.21 4.56 9.97
C ILE A 40 6.97 5.15 8.59
N LYS A 41 7.23 6.46 8.39
CA LYS A 41 7.09 7.11 7.07
C LYS A 41 7.93 6.41 6.01
N THR A 42 9.20 6.15 6.31
CA THR A 42 10.13 5.49 5.38
C THR A 42 9.65 4.08 5.02
N THR A 43 9.16 3.33 6.01
CA THR A 43 8.64 1.97 5.80
C THR A 43 7.36 1.98 4.96
N SER A 44 6.44 2.92 5.23
CA SER A 44 5.21 3.08 4.45
C SER A 44 5.47 3.46 2.98
N HIS A 45 6.48 4.30 2.72
CA HIS A 45 6.88 4.63 1.36
C HIS A 45 7.51 3.43 0.64
N LYS A 46 8.34 2.64 1.34
CA LYS A 46 8.90 1.42 0.76
C LYS A 46 7.80 0.42 0.40
N THR A 47 6.87 0.12 1.30
CA THR A 47 5.76 -0.81 1.00
C THR A 47 4.91 -0.33 -0.19
N ASN A 48 4.60 0.97 -0.25
CA ASN A 48 3.84 1.52 -1.37
C ASN A 48 4.59 1.44 -2.71
N LEU A 49 5.92 1.58 -2.70
CA LEU A 49 6.76 1.42 -3.89
C LEU A 49 6.78 -0.04 -4.36
N THR A 50 7.00 -0.99 -3.45
CA THR A 50 6.99 -2.43 -3.81
C THR A 50 5.62 -2.86 -4.31
N ASP A 51 4.54 -2.38 -3.69
CA ASP A 51 3.18 -2.67 -4.11
C ASP A 51 2.87 -2.06 -5.50
N GLN A 52 3.45 -0.91 -5.84
CA GLN A 52 3.33 -0.32 -7.18
C GLN A 52 4.14 -1.09 -8.23
N GLU A 53 5.36 -1.52 -7.91
CA GLU A 53 6.18 -2.35 -8.80
C GLU A 53 5.50 -3.69 -9.11
N HIS A 54 4.83 -4.30 -8.12
CA HIS A 54 4.05 -5.52 -8.33
C HIS A 54 2.79 -5.34 -9.18
N LEU A 55 2.29 -4.11 -9.35
CA LEU A 55 1.12 -3.79 -10.18
C LEU A 55 1.52 -3.26 -11.58
N GLU A 56 2.82 -3.18 -11.89
CA GLU A 56 3.31 -2.57 -13.13
C GLU A 56 2.81 -3.31 -14.38
N ASN A 57 2.53 -4.61 -14.28
CA ASN A 57 1.98 -5.43 -15.38
C ASN A 57 0.48 -5.70 -15.25
N ASP A 58 -0.19 -5.09 -14.27
CA ASP A 58 -1.60 -5.32 -14.00
C ASP A 58 -2.48 -4.40 -14.88
N VAL A 59 -3.58 -4.97 -15.37
CA VAL A 59 -4.65 -4.28 -16.08
C VAL A 59 -5.99 -4.75 -15.54
N ILE A 60 -6.91 -3.80 -15.31
CA ILE A 60 -8.29 -4.07 -14.91
C ILE A 60 -9.21 -3.77 -16.08
N ILE A 61 -9.99 -4.77 -16.48
CA ILE A 61 -11.01 -4.66 -17.51
C ILE A 61 -12.38 -4.62 -16.82
N SER A 62 -13.11 -3.54 -17.06
CA SER A 62 -14.45 -3.28 -16.52
C SER A 62 -15.47 -3.23 -17.64
N GLY A 63 -16.77 -3.34 -17.29
CA GLY A 63 -17.86 -3.24 -18.25
C GLY A 63 -18.10 -4.52 -19.06
N ILE A 64 -17.65 -5.66 -18.54
CA ILE A 64 -17.90 -6.97 -19.15
C ILE A 64 -19.33 -7.39 -18.79
N ALA A 65 -20.08 -7.89 -19.77
CA ALA A 65 -21.44 -8.35 -19.57
C ALA A 65 -21.48 -9.50 -18.54
N GLU A 66 -22.47 -9.51 -17.65
CA GLU A 66 -22.57 -10.54 -16.62
C GLU A 66 -22.71 -11.95 -17.19
N ASP A 67 -23.33 -12.07 -18.37
CA ASP A 67 -23.50 -13.33 -19.08
C ASP A 67 -22.17 -13.91 -19.56
N ASP A 68 -21.23 -13.07 -20.00
CA ASP A 68 -19.88 -13.50 -20.40
C ASP A 68 -19.07 -13.97 -19.17
N LEU A 69 -19.43 -13.53 -17.97
CA LEU A 69 -18.77 -13.86 -16.70
C LEU A 69 -19.45 -14.98 -15.90
N LYS A 70 -20.36 -15.74 -16.54
CA LYS A 70 -20.98 -16.92 -15.92
C LYS A 70 -20.08 -18.15 -15.97
N ASN A 71 -19.12 -18.20 -16.89
CA ASN A 71 -18.15 -19.30 -17.03
C ASN A 71 -16.77 -18.89 -16.46
N PRO A 72 -16.41 -19.36 -15.25
CA PRO A 72 -15.17 -18.96 -14.56
C PRO A 72 -13.87 -19.57 -15.12
N ASN A 73 -13.91 -20.15 -16.32
CA ASN A 73 -12.74 -20.77 -16.97
C ASN A 73 -12.34 -20.08 -18.28
N ASP A 74 -13.01 -18.97 -18.65
CA ASP A 74 -12.86 -18.33 -19.95
C ASP A 74 -12.35 -16.88 -19.88
N GLU A 75 -11.89 -16.39 -18.72
CA GLU A 75 -11.43 -15.00 -18.56
C GLU A 75 -10.32 -14.65 -19.55
N LYS A 76 -9.37 -15.56 -19.77
CA LYS A 76 -8.31 -15.39 -20.78
C LYS A 76 -8.90 -15.27 -22.19
N LYS A 77 -9.89 -16.08 -22.54
CA LYS A 77 -10.54 -16.03 -23.86
C LYS A 77 -11.33 -14.73 -24.05
N ILE A 78 -11.97 -14.25 -23.00
CA ILE A 78 -12.68 -12.96 -23.00
C ILE A 78 -11.66 -11.84 -23.27
N VAL A 79 -10.53 -11.84 -22.56
CA VAL A 79 -9.44 -10.87 -22.78
C VAL A 79 -8.91 -10.93 -24.22
N VAL A 80 -8.64 -12.12 -24.75
CA VAL A 80 -8.18 -12.29 -26.15
C VAL A 80 -9.23 -11.77 -27.14
N LYS A 81 -10.53 -12.00 -26.88
CA LYS A 81 -11.63 -11.49 -27.71
C LYS A 81 -11.68 -9.96 -27.70
N ILE A 82 -11.50 -9.34 -26.52
CA ILE A 82 -11.43 -7.88 -26.37
C ILE A 82 -10.20 -7.33 -27.10
N ALA A 83 -9.03 -7.97 -26.94
CA ALA A 83 -7.80 -7.57 -27.62
C ALA A 83 -7.95 -7.57 -29.15
N LYS A 84 -8.58 -8.61 -29.71
CA LYS A 84 -8.90 -8.68 -31.15
C LYS A 84 -9.82 -7.56 -31.60
N PHE A 85 -10.82 -7.20 -30.80
CA PHE A 85 -11.72 -6.08 -31.12
C PHE A 85 -10.96 -4.74 -31.12
N CYS A 86 -9.93 -4.61 -30.29
CA CYS A 86 -9.07 -3.43 -30.21
C CYS A 86 -7.86 -3.45 -31.16
N ASP A 87 -7.80 -4.40 -32.10
CA ASP A 87 -6.67 -4.58 -33.03
C ASP A 87 -5.32 -4.74 -32.30
N VAL A 88 -5.32 -5.55 -31.25
CA VAL A 88 -4.15 -5.89 -30.45
C VAL A 88 -3.89 -7.39 -30.51
N ASP A 89 -2.66 -7.76 -30.91
CA ASP A 89 -2.25 -9.17 -31.00
C ASP A 89 -1.70 -9.67 -29.65
N ILE A 90 -2.59 -10.32 -28.89
CA ILE A 90 -2.33 -10.92 -27.59
C ILE A 90 -2.95 -12.31 -27.56
N ASN A 91 -2.20 -13.27 -27.00
CA ASN A 91 -2.63 -14.64 -26.77
C ASN A 91 -2.68 -14.97 -25.27
N GLU A 92 -3.17 -16.17 -24.93
CA GLU A 92 -3.28 -16.62 -23.54
C GLU A 92 -1.94 -16.85 -22.82
N ALA A 93 -0.86 -17.05 -23.59
CA ALA A 93 0.50 -17.26 -23.09
C ALA A 93 1.15 -15.94 -22.65
N ASP A 94 0.77 -14.81 -23.26
CA ASP A 94 1.20 -13.46 -22.86
C ASP A 94 0.67 -13.06 -21.46
N MET A 95 -0.31 -13.83 -20.92
CA MET A 95 -0.95 -13.60 -19.64
C MET A 95 -0.36 -14.49 -18.56
N GLU A 96 0.22 -13.89 -17.52
CA GLU A 96 0.73 -14.61 -16.35
C GLU A 96 -0.44 -15.07 -15.48
N LYS A 97 -1.35 -14.14 -15.14
CA LYS A 97 -2.55 -14.40 -14.34
C LYS A 97 -3.74 -13.67 -14.95
N CYS A 98 -4.90 -14.31 -14.92
CA CYS A 98 -6.15 -13.71 -15.34
C CYS A 98 -7.27 -14.29 -14.49
N TYR A 99 -8.01 -13.44 -13.78
CA TYR A 99 -9.06 -13.87 -12.88
C TYR A 99 -10.10 -12.77 -12.69
N GLN A 100 -11.32 -13.17 -12.39
CA GLN A 100 -12.39 -12.24 -12.08
C GLN A 100 -12.23 -11.65 -10.67
N ILE A 101 -12.49 -10.35 -10.53
CA ILE A 101 -12.56 -9.64 -9.25
C ILE A 101 -13.88 -8.86 -9.13
N GLY A 102 -14.27 -8.51 -7.90
CA GLY A 102 -15.47 -7.74 -7.63
C GLY A 102 -16.72 -8.59 -7.39
N ASN A 103 -17.67 -8.01 -6.63
CA ASN A 103 -18.93 -8.64 -6.23
C ASN A 103 -20.13 -7.85 -6.76
N ASN A 104 -21.28 -8.51 -6.91
CA ASN A 104 -22.62 -7.94 -7.16
C ASN A 104 -22.68 -6.80 -8.19
N GLY A 105 -22.88 -7.12 -9.48
CA GLY A 105 -23.12 -6.11 -10.53
C GLY A 105 -21.87 -5.38 -11.04
N LYS A 106 -20.72 -5.52 -10.39
CA LYS A 106 -19.46 -4.86 -10.74
C LYS A 106 -18.31 -5.85 -10.91
N LYS A 107 -18.60 -6.99 -11.55
CA LYS A 107 -17.56 -7.96 -11.87
C LYS A 107 -16.59 -7.36 -12.90
N GLN A 108 -15.30 -7.52 -12.65
CA GLN A 108 -14.19 -7.04 -13.49
C GLN A 108 -13.24 -8.20 -13.74
N ILE A 109 -12.43 -8.12 -14.78
CA ILE A 109 -11.31 -9.05 -14.98
C ILE A 109 -10.02 -8.34 -14.60
N LYS A 110 -9.25 -8.95 -13.70
CA LYS A 110 -7.87 -8.59 -13.42
C LYS A 110 -6.94 -9.44 -14.27
N LEU A 111 -6.10 -8.77 -15.04
CA LEU A 111 -5.13 -9.35 -15.95
C LEU A 111 -3.73 -8.93 -15.55
N VAL A 112 -2.80 -9.88 -15.48
CA VAL A 112 -1.37 -9.66 -15.24
C VAL A 112 -0.62 -10.13 -16.48
N PHE A 113 0.05 -9.21 -17.16
CA PHE A 113 0.89 -9.53 -18.31
C PHE A 113 2.23 -10.10 -17.86
N ARG A 114 2.77 -11.05 -18.63
CA ARG A 114 4.16 -11.52 -18.42
C ARG A 114 5.19 -10.47 -18.84
N ASP A 115 4.83 -9.65 -19.82
CA ASP A 115 5.70 -8.65 -20.43
C ASP A 115 5.03 -7.27 -20.38
N LYS A 116 5.79 -6.29 -19.91
CA LYS A 116 5.37 -4.90 -19.83
C LYS A 116 5.08 -4.31 -21.20
N GLU A 117 5.83 -4.70 -22.24
CA GLU A 117 5.61 -4.21 -23.60
C GLU A 117 4.22 -4.60 -24.14
N LYS A 118 3.77 -5.82 -23.82
CA LYS A 118 2.43 -6.31 -24.18
C LYS A 118 1.33 -5.53 -23.45
N LYS A 119 1.53 -5.20 -22.18
CA LYS A 119 0.62 -4.31 -21.44
C LYS A 119 0.54 -2.94 -22.09
N GLU A 120 1.68 -2.33 -22.41
CA GLU A 120 1.72 -1.00 -23.00
C GLU A 120 1.02 -0.96 -24.36
N LEU A 121 1.25 -1.98 -25.20
CA LEU A 121 0.55 -2.15 -26.46
C LEU A 121 -0.97 -2.25 -26.25
N PHE A 122 -1.42 -3.09 -25.32
CA PHE A 122 -2.83 -3.25 -24.97
C PHE A 122 -3.47 -1.94 -24.50
N MET A 123 -2.77 -1.17 -23.68
CA MET A 123 -3.27 0.10 -23.13
C MET A 123 -3.23 1.24 -24.16
N SER A 124 -2.26 1.22 -25.09
CA SER A 124 -2.08 2.28 -26.11
C SER A 124 -3.23 2.33 -27.12
N LYS A 125 -3.79 1.18 -27.47
CA LYS A 125 -4.88 1.01 -28.45
C LYS A 125 -6.27 1.28 -27.87
N ARG A 126 -6.34 1.58 -26.57
CA ARG A 126 -7.58 1.93 -25.85
C ARG A 126 -7.88 3.43 -25.84
N LYS A 127 -6.96 4.27 -26.35
CA LYS A 127 -7.18 5.72 -26.54
C LYS A 127 -7.99 5.99 -27.80
#